data_AF-A0A7L4P6N1-F1
#
_entry.id   AF-A0A7L4P6N1-F1
#
_cell.length_a   1.000
_cell.length_b   1.000
_cell.length_c   1.000
_cell.angle_alpha   90.00
_cell.angle_beta   90.00
_cell.angle_gamma   90.00
#
_symmetry.space_group_name_H-M   'P 1'
#
loop_
_entity.id
_entity.type
_entity.pdbx_description
1 polymer ?
#
loop_
_entity_poly.entity_id
_entity_poly.type
_entity_poly.pdbx_seq_one_letter_code
_entity_poly.pdbx_strand_id
1 'polypeptide(L)'
;MRRPHFNKLNHIRRYVEEYVNKLRIEYTLYSPPGVDPWVEVRFRDDRGDEIAHINIRWHRNELRAFSASVREKAERLASILNALGASVEAKEYDEGWRVEFTTDSITAIRRKEWLEAVRALVEELYRRNIINDVQKNRLLTDIYVGPNKIEIAGIKFNIEESKTDNHKWLAIGYWPKTTKSFNTAINTLKSAGFEEGIHFTAKRPEGGKRGYIRLKVPAGLWRLEELRRQGVEWADKALQRLEEIAKAKGFSDLLENYLKPAREAETINLKDITVEDVKKGIRAIIRSVRVEWENNRPRVVVEYEINGEVNTFSFIWGVITGGRIRASVKLNDERALVIAALTGDEIVKEKRGNVVLTTNHLLALVKYEGIGWKLLWWYASVIGA
;
A
#
# COMPACT_ATOMS: atom_id res chain seq x y z
N MET A 1 27.64 -33.49 -11.21
CA MET A 1 26.52 -33.72 -10.26
C MET A 1 26.67 -32.79 -9.05
N ARG A 2 25.86 -31.72 -8.97
CA ARG A 2 25.79 -30.85 -7.77
C ARG A 2 24.69 -31.40 -6.85
N ARG A 3 25.02 -31.67 -5.59
CA ARG A 3 24.06 -32.12 -4.56
C ARG A 3 23.06 -30.98 -4.24
N PRO A 4 21.76 -31.27 -4.05
CA PRO A 4 20.80 -30.27 -3.64
C PRO A 4 20.92 -30.04 -2.13
N HIS A 5 21.43 -28.88 -1.73
CA HIS A 5 21.50 -28.42 -0.34
C HIS A 5 20.23 -27.64 0.07
N PHE A 6 19.06 -28.10 -0.38
CA PHE A 6 17.75 -27.52 -0.09
C PHE A 6 16.82 -28.62 0.46
N ASN A 7 16.90 -28.95 1.76
CA ASN A 7 15.85 -29.77 2.38
C ASN A 7 15.81 -29.74 3.93
N LYS A 8 16.91 -29.38 4.60
CA LYS A 8 16.98 -29.45 6.08
C LYS A 8 16.16 -28.36 6.77
N LEU A 9 16.19 -27.12 6.26
CA LEU A 9 15.46 -25.98 6.83
C LEU A 9 13.94 -26.11 6.64
N ASN A 10 13.48 -26.61 5.49
CA ASN A 10 12.06 -26.82 5.23
C ASN A 10 11.49 -27.94 6.12
N HIS A 11 12.26 -29.00 6.36
CA HIS A 11 11.84 -30.07 7.25
C HIS A 11 11.77 -29.62 8.72
N ILE A 12 12.74 -28.83 9.18
CA ILE A 12 12.73 -28.23 10.53
C ILE A 12 11.55 -27.26 10.68
N ARG A 13 11.32 -26.40 9.67
CA ARG A 13 10.19 -25.47 9.67
C ARG A 13 8.84 -26.20 9.72
N ARG A 14 8.66 -27.24 8.91
CA ARG A 14 7.42 -28.05 8.90
C ARG A 14 7.19 -28.77 10.23
N TYR A 15 8.25 -29.29 10.85
CA TYR A 15 8.17 -29.93 12.17
C TYR A 15 7.78 -28.93 13.26
N VAL A 16 8.34 -27.72 13.24
CA VAL A 16 7.98 -26.63 14.17
C VAL A 16 6.54 -26.16 13.94
N GLU A 17 6.09 -26.04 12.69
CA GLU A 17 4.71 -25.66 12.35
C GLU A 17 3.70 -26.74 12.80
N GLU A 18 4.00 -28.04 12.59
CA GLU A 18 3.19 -29.16 13.08
C GLU A 18 3.13 -29.21 14.61
N TYR A 19 4.26 -28.95 15.29
CA TYR A 19 4.33 -28.88 16.75
C TYR A 19 3.51 -27.70 17.31
N VAL A 20 3.63 -26.53 16.69
CA VAL A 20 2.96 -25.30 17.14
C VAL A 20 1.45 -25.36 16.91
N ASN A 21 0.99 -26.07 15.87
CA ASN A 21 -0.43 -26.32 15.66
C ASN A 21 -1.05 -27.22 16.76
N LYS A 22 -0.25 -28.08 17.42
CA LYS A 22 -0.71 -28.91 18.54
C LYS A 22 -0.67 -28.19 19.89
N LEU A 23 -0.01 -27.04 19.97
CA LEU A 23 0.02 -26.25 21.21
C LEU A 23 -1.39 -25.82 21.58
N ARG A 24 -1.74 -26.05 22.85
CA ARG A 24 -2.92 -25.46 23.47
C ARG A 24 -2.55 -24.06 23.93
N ILE A 25 -3.39 -23.10 23.55
CA ILE A 25 -3.26 -21.70 23.96
C ILE A 25 -4.39 -21.43 24.92
N GLU A 26 -4.03 -21.17 26.17
CA GLU A 26 -4.96 -20.81 27.24
C GLU A 26 -4.70 -19.36 27.65
N TYR A 27 -5.71 -18.69 28.17
CA TYR A 27 -5.53 -17.35 28.69
C TYR A 27 -6.27 -17.13 30.01
N THR A 28 -5.75 -16.20 30.80
CA THR A 28 -6.41 -15.71 32.01
C THR A 28 -6.44 -14.19 31.96
N LEU A 29 -7.64 -13.62 32.04
CA LEU A 29 -7.84 -12.18 32.15
C LEU A 29 -7.77 -11.79 33.62
N TYR A 30 -6.81 -10.95 33.95
CA TYR A 30 -6.64 -10.37 35.27
C TYR A 30 -7.19 -8.94 35.25
N SER A 31 -8.15 -8.70 36.15
CA SER A 31 -8.79 -7.41 36.30
C SER A 31 -8.95 -7.05 37.80
N PRO A 32 -7.84 -6.86 38.55
CA PRO A 32 -7.92 -6.45 39.94
C PRO A 32 -8.27 -4.95 40.06
N PRO A 33 -8.92 -4.50 41.15
CA PRO A 33 -9.19 -3.08 41.38
C PRO A 33 -7.91 -2.25 41.48
N GLY A 34 -7.88 -1.05 40.92
CA GLY A 34 -6.76 -0.11 41.03
C GLY A 34 -5.53 -0.42 40.17
N VAL A 35 -5.58 -1.48 39.35
CA VAL A 35 -4.52 -1.85 38.40
C VAL A 35 -5.12 -2.04 37.01
N ASP A 36 -4.40 -1.62 35.98
CA ASP A 36 -4.83 -1.84 34.60
C ASP A 36 -4.95 -3.34 34.31
N PRO A 37 -6.04 -3.78 33.66
CA PRO A 37 -6.24 -5.18 33.36
C PRO A 37 -5.15 -5.69 32.41
N TRP A 38 -4.84 -6.97 32.51
CA TRP A 38 -3.93 -7.66 31.61
C TRP A 38 -4.41 -9.06 31.30
N VAL A 39 -3.93 -9.61 30.20
CA VAL A 39 -4.16 -11.01 29.87
C VAL A 39 -2.84 -11.75 29.91
N GLU A 40 -2.79 -12.83 30.67
CA GLU A 40 -1.70 -13.80 30.59
C GLU A 40 -2.10 -14.90 29.62
N VAL A 41 -1.25 -15.16 28.63
CA VAL A 41 -1.43 -16.24 27.67
C VAL A 41 -0.39 -17.32 27.97
N ARG A 42 -0.84 -18.57 28.14
CA ARG A 42 -0.01 -19.74 28.42
C ARG A 42 -0.05 -20.70 27.24
N PHE A 43 1.13 -21.19 26.86
CA PHE A 43 1.31 -22.20 25.83
C PHE A 43 1.59 -23.54 26.50
N ARG A 44 0.72 -24.52 26.28
CA ARG A 44 0.86 -25.88 26.80
C ARG A 44 1.09 -26.89 25.70
N ASP A 45 1.84 -27.94 26.01
CA ASP A 45 1.97 -29.11 25.13
C ASP A 45 0.72 -30.01 25.15
N ASP A 46 0.81 -31.14 24.46
CA ASP A 46 -0.23 -32.15 24.38
C ASP A 46 -0.49 -32.87 25.73
N ARG A 47 0.49 -32.86 26.64
CA ARG A 47 0.39 -33.39 28.00
C ARG A 47 -0.22 -32.39 28.98
N GLY A 48 -0.30 -31.13 28.58
CA GLY A 48 -0.81 -30.04 29.41
C GLY A 48 0.27 -29.32 30.22
N ASP A 49 1.55 -29.62 29.99
CA ASP A 49 2.65 -28.94 30.67
C ASP A 49 2.84 -27.54 30.08
N GLU A 50 3.01 -26.53 30.94
CA GLU A 50 3.29 -25.16 30.50
C GLU A 50 4.72 -25.07 29.95
N ILE A 51 4.84 -24.65 28.70
CA ILE A 51 6.12 -24.49 28.02
C ILE A 51 6.60 -23.05 28.05
N ALA A 52 5.65 -22.11 27.95
CA ALA A 52 5.92 -20.68 27.98
C ALA A 52 4.65 -19.89 28.29
N HIS A 53 4.82 -18.65 28.74
CA HIS A 53 3.73 -17.69 28.87
C HIS A 53 4.17 -16.27 28.50
N ILE A 54 3.19 -15.42 28.24
CA ILE A 54 3.40 -14.01 27.94
C ILE A 54 2.24 -13.16 28.46
N ASN A 55 2.53 -11.95 28.93
CA ASN A 55 1.52 -11.01 29.39
C ASN A 55 1.25 -9.96 28.32
N ILE A 56 -0.03 -9.70 28.03
CA ILE A 56 -0.50 -8.63 27.16
C ILE A 56 -1.12 -7.54 28.02
N ARG A 57 -0.63 -6.31 27.87
CA ARG A 57 -1.04 -5.14 28.66
C ARG A 57 -1.36 -3.95 27.78
N TRP A 58 -2.16 -3.04 28.34
CA TRP A 58 -2.26 -1.68 27.83
C TRP A 58 -1.10 -0.84 28.36
N HIS A 59 -0.35 -0.21 27.47
CA HIS A 59 0.76 0.65 27.86
C HIS A 59 1.01 1.71 26.79
N ARG A 60 1.12 2.99 27.21
CA ARG A 60 1.39 4.14 26.31
C ARG A 60 0.47 4.18 25.08
N ASN A 61 -0.83 3.95 25.29
CA ASN A 61 -1.85 3.97 24.24
C ASN A 61 -1.76 2.86 23.18
N GLU A 62 -1.09 1.74 23.49
CA GLU A 62 -1.02 0.56 22.63
C GLU A 62 -1.02 -0.74 23.44
N LEU A 63 -1.34 -1.85 22.77
CA LEU A 63 -1.16 -3.18 23.35
C LEU A 63 0.31 -3.56 23.27
N ARG A 64 0.85 -4.03 24.39
CA ARG A 64 2.20 -4.58 24.47
C ARG A 64 2.17 -5.97 25.07
N ALA A 65 2.82 -6.90 24.40
CA ALA A 65 3.07 -8.22 24.92
C ALA A 65 4.51 -8.28 25.44
N PHE A 66 4.70 -8.74 26.68
CA PHE A 66 6.02 -8.85 27.29
C PHE A 66 6.15 -10.12 28.16
N SER A 67 7.35 -10.70 28.14
CA SER A 67 7.76 -11.78 29.02
C SER A 67 9.24 -11.62 29.35
N ALA A 68 9.60 -11.73 30.62
CA ALA A 68 10.98 -11.68 31.10
C ALA A 68 11.37 -13.06 31.66
N SER A 69 12.54 -13.56 31.28
CA SER A 69 13.00 -14.89 31.65
C SER A 69 14.51 -15.06 31.49
N VAL A 70 14.98 -16.29 31.68
CA VAL A 70 16.34 -16.69 31.26
C VAL A 70 16.40 -16.86 29.74
N ARG A 71 17.60 -16.73 29.18
CA ARG A 71 17.86 -16.75 27.73
C ARG A 71 17.13 -17.88 26.99
N GLU A 72 17.29 -19.12 27.43
CA GLU A 72 16.71 -20.28 26.75
C GLU A 72 15.17 -20.21 26.69
N LYS A 73 14.52 -19.80 27.79
CA LYS A 73 13.06 -19.66 27.83
C LYS A 73 12.57 -18.51 26.94
N ALA A 74 13.30 -17.40 26.90
CA ALA A 74 12.98 -16.27 26.04
C ALA A 74 13.14 -16.63 24.54
N GLU A 75 14.22 -17.31 24.16
CA GLU A 75 14.46 -17.79 22.79
C GLU A 75 13.41 -18.83 22.36
N ARG A 76 13.01 -19.72 23.28
CA ARG A 76 11.92 -20.68 23.05
C ARG A 76 10.58 -19.99 22.81
N LEU A 77 10.22 -19.03 23.67
CA LEU A 77 8.98 -18.24 23.50
C LEU A 77 8.99 -17.47 22.18
N ALA A 78 10.11 -16.81 21.83
CA ALA A 78 10.23 -16.11 20.56
C ALA A 78 10.03 -17.05 19.36
N SER A 79 10.56 -18.28 19.45
CA SER A 79 10.39 -19.30 18.40
C SER A 79 8.93 -19.74 18.24
N ILE A 80 8.22 -19.98 19.36
CA ILE A 80 6.78 -20.31 19.34
C ILE A 80 5.99 -19.17 18.69
N LEU A 81 6.22 -17.93 19.12
CA LEU A 81 5.50 -16.77 18.61
C LEU A 81 5.77 -16.51 17.12
N ASN A 82 7.02 -16.68 16.66
CA ASN A 82 7.37 -16.57 15.24
C ASN A 82 6.67 -17.63 14.39
N ALA A 83 6.60 -18.88 14.88
CA ALA A 83 5.87 -19.95 14.20
C ALA A 83 4.36 -19.71 14.16
N LEU A 84 3.82 -18.97 15.15
CA LEU A 84 2.43 -18.52 15.18
C LEU A 84 2.15 -17.29 14.29
N GLY A 85 3.16 -16.72 13.64
CA GLY A 85 3.04 -15.62 12.68
C GLY A 85 3.53 -14.26 13.18
N ALA A 86 3.96 -14.14 14.44
CA ALA A 86 4.58 -12.91 14.92
C ALA A 86 5.99 -12.71 14.34
N SER A 87 6.57 -11.52 14.51
CA SER A 87 7.95 -11.21 14.13
C SER A 87 8.68 -10.67 15.35
N VAL A 88 9.21 -11.57 16.17
CA VAL A 88 9.76 -11.27 17.50
C VAL A 88 11.16 -11.84 17.69
N GLU A 89 11.94 -11.16 18.52
CA GLU A 89 13.30 -11.56 18.90
C GLU A 89 13.42 -11.57 20.42
N ALA A 90 14.13 -12.55 20.97
CA ALA A 90 14.58 -12.52 22.36
C ALA A 90 15.77 -11.56 22.47
N LYS A 91 15.73 -10.67 23.46
CA LYS A 91 16.76 -9.63 23.65
C LYS A 91 17.21 -9.58 25.09
N GLU A 92 18.50 -9.38 25.26
CA GLU A 92 19.12 -9.13 26.56
C GLU A 92 18.92 -7.67 26.98
N TYR A 93 18.58 -7.49 28.24
CA TYR A 93 18.49 -6.21 28.95
C TYR A 93 19.14 -6.37 30.33
N ASP A 94 19.33 -5.26 31.03
CA ASP A 94 20.02 -5.21 32.33
C ASP A 94 19.43 -6.18 33.38
N GLU A 95 18.13 -6.48 33.27
CA GLU A 95 17.39 -7.35 34.19
C GLU A 95 17.18 -8.79 33.67
N GLY A 96 17.80 -9.15 32.53
CA GLY A 96 17.73 -10.48 31.93
C GLY A 96 17.21 -10.50 30.49
N TRP A 97 16.74 -11.66 30.03
CA TRP A 97 16.29 -11.84 28.66
C TRP A 97 14.78 -11.62 28.55
N ARG A 98 14.33 -10.85 27.56
CA ARG A 98 12.90 -10.58 27.35
C ARG A 98 12.47 -10.70 25.91
N VAL A 99 11.20 -11.03 25.74
CA VAL A 99 10.46 -10.94 24.48
C VAL A 99 9.47 -9.80 24.65
N GLU A 100 9.49 -8.81 23.75
CA GLU A 100 8.60 -7.65 23.78
C GLU A 100 8.12 -7.32 22.36
N PHE A 101 6.81 -7.14 22.18
CA PHE A 101 6.25 -6.74 20.88
C PHE A 101 4.93 -5.98 20.97
N THR A 102 4.63 -5.24 19.90
CA THR A 102 3.53 -4.26 19.80
C THR A 102 2.25 -4.87 19.22
N THR A 103 1.16 -4.09 19.24
CA THR A 103 -0.15 -4.42 18.64
C THR A 103 -0.03 -5.12 17.29
N ASP A 104 0.76 -4.60 16.34
CA ASP A 104 0.90 -5.21 15.00
C ASP A 104 1.43 -6.66 15.05
N SER A 105 2.35 -6.96 15.97
CA SER A 105 2.89 -8.31 16.12
C SER A 105 1.94 -9.21 16.92
N ILE A 106 1.15 -8.62 17.84
CA ILE A 106 0.05 -9.31 18.54
C ILE A 106 -1.02 -9.73 17.54
N THR A 107 -1.44 -8.85 16.62
CA THR A 107 -2.53 -9.14 15.68
C THR A 107 -2.09 -10.00 14.48
N ALA A 108 -0.78 -10.17 14.29
CA ALA A 108 -0.20 -11.11 13.33
C ALA A 108 -0.41 -12.58 13.70
N ILE A 109 -0.58 -12.90 14.99
CA ILE A 109 -0.92 -14.27 15.41
C ILE A 109 -2.40 -14.51 15.15
N ARG A 110 -2.71 -15.51 14.32
CA ARG A 110 -4.08 -15.77 13.84
C ARG A 110 -4.80 -16.94 14.51
N ARG A 111 -4.19 -17.53 15.55
CA ARG A 111 -4.85 -18.56 16.36
C ARG A 111 -6.07 -17.97 17.05
N LYS A 112 -7.19 -18.70 16.99
CA LYS A 112 -8.49 -18.24 17.51
C LYS A 112 -8.38 -17.90 18.99
N GLU A 113 -7.77 -18.79 19.76
CA GLU A 113 -7.60 -18.68 21.21
C GLU A 113 -6.78 -17.44 21.60
N TRP A 114 -5.76 -17.11 20.80
CA TRP A 114 -4.96 -15.90 20.96
C TRP A 114 -5.78 -14.64 20.69
N LEU A 115 -6.54 -14.61 19.59
CA LEU A 115 -7.37 -13.46 19.24
C LEU A 115 -8.51 -13.25 20.24
N GLU A 116 -9.06 -14.32 20.82
CA GLU A 116 -10.03 -14.27 21.92
C GLU A 116 -9.41 -13.67 23.18
N ALA A 117 -8.20 -14.09 23.56
CA ALA A 117 -7.44 -13.52 24.67
C ALA A 117 -7.24 -12.00 24.51
N VAL A 118 -6.81 -11.57 23.31
CA VAL A 118 -6.59 -10.15 23.01
C VAL A 118 -7.91 -9.36 23.01
N ARG A 119 -8.99 -9.93 22.45
CA ARG A 119 -10.32 -9.30 22.44
C ARG A 119 -10.85 -9.11 23.87
N ALA A 120 -10.73 -10.12 24.72
CA ALA A 120 -11.17 -10.05 26.11
C ALA A 120 -10.48 -8.89 26.86
N LEU A 121 -9.18 -8.68 26.62
CA LEU A 121 -8.47 -7.53 27.18
C LEU A 121 -9.03 -6.19 26.69
N VAL A 122 -9.28 -6.06 25.38
CA VAL A 122 -9.81 -4.80 24.80
C VAL A 122 -11.20 -4.49 25.34
N GLU A 123 -12.06 -5.49 25.46
CA GLU A 123 -13.41 -5.33 26.03
C GLU A 123 -13.36 -4.90 27.50
N GLU A 124 -12.45 -5.48 28.28
CA GLU A 124 -12.27 -5.13 29.69
C GLU A 124 -11.68 -3.73 29.89
N LEU A 125 -10.69 -3.34 29.08
CA LEU A 125 -10.14 -1.98 29.07
C LEU A 125 -11.23 -0.94 28.80
N TYR A 126 -12.13 -1.23 27.85
CA TYR A 126 -13.26 -0.37 27.54
C TYR A 126 -14.28 -0.33 28.68
N ARG A 127 -14.63 -1.49 29.25
CA ARG A 127 -15.56 -1.60 30.39
C ARG A 127 -15.08 -0.78 31.59
N ARG A 128 -13.77 -0.68 31.80
CA ARG A 128 -13.13 0.12 32.85
C ARG A 128 -12.91 1.60 32.49
N ASN A 129 -13.35 2.04 31.31
CA ASN A 129 -13.11 3.39 30.78
C ASN A 129 -11.61 3.75 30.68
N ILE A 130 -10.72 2.76 30.57
CA ILE A 130 -9.28 2.98 30.35
C ILE A 130 -9.03 3.37 28.89
N ILE A 131 -9.87 2.88 27.98
CA ILE A 131 -9.89 3.26 26.57
C ILE A 131 -11.28 3.77 26.17
N ASN A 132 -11.33 4.69 25.22
CA ASN A 132 -12.57 5.22 24.66
C ASN A 132 -13.10 4.40 23.46
N ASP A 133 -14.28 4.76 22.95
CA ASP A 133 -14.91 4.09 21.79
C ASP A 133 -14.02 4.06 20.55
N VAL A 134 -13.31 5.16 20.29
CA VAL A 134 -12.42 5.29 19.14
C VAL A 134 -11.25 4.31 19.24
N GLN A 135 -10.64 4.21 20.43
CA GLN A 135 -9.55 3.27 20.71
C GLN A 135 -10.02 1.82 20.65
N LYS A 136 -11.17 1.51 21.27
CA LYS A 136 -11.78 0.17 21.23
C LYS A 136 -12.02 -0.27 19.78
N ASN A 137 -12.72 0.54 18.99
CA ASN A 137 -13.05 0.22 17.61
C ASN A 137 -11.80 0.03 16.77
N ARG A 138 -10.79 0.91 16.94
CA ARG A 138 -9.49 0.74 16.27
C ARG A 138 -8.83 -0.60 16.61
N LEU A 139 -8.74 -0.95 17.89
CA LEU A 139 -8.09 -2.20 18.33
C LEU A 139 -8.84 -3.44 17.83
N LEU A 140 -10.18 -3.44 17.89
CA LEU A 140 -10.98 -4.53 17.36
C LEU A 140 -10.82 -4.69 15.85
N THR A 141 -10.73 -3.58 15.11
CA THR A 141 -10.39 -3.61 13.68
C THR A 141 -8.99 -4.18 13.45
N ASP A 142 -7.97 -3.75 14.21
CA ASP A 142 -6.61 -4.28 14.09
C ASP A 142 -6.57 -5.79 14.40
N ILE A 143 -7.33 -6.28 15.39
CA ILE A 143 -7.48 -7.71 15.71
C ILE A 143 -8.14 -8.47 14.56
N TYR A 144 -9.19 -7.92 13.97
CA TYR A 144 -9.90 -8.56 12.86
C TYR A 144 -9.02 -8.65 11.62
N VAL A 145 -8.43 -7.54 11.20
CA VAL A 145 -7.66 -7.41 9.95
C VAL A 145 -6.26 -8.00 10.04
N GLY A 146 -5.67 -7.99 11.23
CA GLY A 146 -4.27 -8.34 11.45
C GLY A 146 -3.33 -7.13 11.26
N PRO A 147 -2.04 -7.37 10.97
CA PRO A 147 -1.04 -6.31 10.93
C PRO A 147 -1.30 -5.32 9.81
N ASN A 148 -1.04 -4.03 10.09
CA ASN A 148 -1.14 -2.94 9.13
C ASN A 148 0.07 -2.89 8.20
N LYS A 149 0.34 -4.00 7.52
CA LYS A 149 1.51 -4.18 6.67
C LYS A 149 1.16 -4.81 5.33
N ILE A 150 1.87 -4.36 4.31
CA ILE A 150 1.94 -5.01 2.99
C ILE A 150 3.37 -5.38 2.67
N GLU A 151 3.54 -6.42 1.86
CA GLU A 151 4.85 -6.88 1.43
C GLU A 151 5.09 -6.49 -0.03
N ILE A 152 6.09 -5.65 -0.27
CA ILE A 152 6.48 -5.20 -1.62
C ILE A 152 7.87 -5.76 -1.87
N ALA A 153 8.00 -6.65 -2.85
CA ALA A 153 9.25 -7.32 -3.20
C ALA A 153 10.00 -7.91 -1.97
N GLY A 154 9.28 -8.55 -1.03
CA GLY A 154 9.87 -9.13 0.18
C GLY A 154 10.09 -8.16 1.35
N ILE A 155 9.79 -6.86 1.17
CA ILE A 155 9.95 -5.84 2.20
C ILE A 155 8.58 -5.54 2.82
N LYS A 156 8.50 -5.61 4.16
CA LYS A 156 7.27 -5.30 4.91
C LYS A 156 7.15 -3.81 5.17
N PHE A 157 6.26 -3.14 4.43
CA PHE A 157 5.91 -1.74 4.63
C PHE A 157 4.76 -1.63 5.63
N ASN A 158 4.84 -0.69 6.56
CA ASN A 158 3.69 -0.31 7.38
C ASN A 158 2.78 0.64 6.61
N ILE A 159 1.50 0.52 6.87
CA ILE A 159 0.45 1.37 6.33
C ILE A 159 -0.12 2.20 7.47
N GLU A 160 -0.09 3.51 7.28
CA GLU A 160 -0.65 4.48 8.21
C GLU A 160 -1.63 5.37 7.44
N GLU A 161 -2.82 5.55 8.01
CA GLU A 161 -3.70 6.64 7.58
C GLU A 161 -3.20 7.92 8.26
N SER A 162 -2.87 8.91 7.45
CA SER A 162 -2.53 10.25 7.93
C SER A 162 -3.66 11.21 7.59
N LYS A 163 -4.01 12.07 8.53
CA LYS A 163 -5.05 13.09 8.34
C LYS A 163 -4.65 14.42 8.97
N THR A 164 -4.99 15.50 8.27
CA THR A 164 -5.18 16.84 8.81
C THR A 164 -6.66 17.17 8.73
N ASP A 165 -7.07 18.33 9.28
CA ASP A 165 -8.48 18.75 9.28
C ASP A 165 -9.10 18.80 7.87
N ASN A 166 -8.27 19.02 6.84
CA ASN A 166 -8.72 19.19 5.45
C ASN A 166 -8.16 18.15 4.46
N HIS A 167 -7.33 17.20 4.91
CA HIS A 167 -6.68 16.26 3.99
C HIS A 167 -6.45 14.90 4.64
N LYS A 168 -6.81 13.83 3.94
CA LYS A 168 -6.55 12.44 4.33
C LYS A 168 -5.69 11.80 3.25
N TRP A 169 -4.59 11.16 3.64
CA TRP A 169 -3.70 10.47 2.72
C TRP A 169 -3.17 9.17 3.32
N LEU A 170 -2.73 8.29 2.44
CA LEU A 170 -2.14 7.01 2.80
C LEU A 170 -0.62 7.16 2.88
N ALA A 171 -0.04 6.81 4.03
CA ALA A 171 1.40 6.73 4.22
C ALA A 171 1.82 5.26 4.22
N ILE A 172 2.68 4.88 3.27
CA ILE A 172 3.23 3.53 3.15
C ILE A 172 4.75 3.64 3.31
N GLY A 173 5.29 3.08 4.39
CA GLY A 173 6.69 3.29 4.75
C GLY A 173 7.41 2.07 5.32
N TYR A 174 8.74 2.10 5.21
CA TYR A 174 9.66 1.17 5.85
C TYR A 174 10.75 1.97 6.57
N TRP A 175 11.09 1.62 7.81
CA TRP A 175 11.98 2.41 8.67
C TRP A 175 13.22 1.60 9.12
N PRO A 176 14.21 1.44 8.23
CA PRO A 176 15.42 0.69 8.55
C PRO A 176 16.25 1.38 9.64
N LYS A 177 16.79 0.57 10.56
CA LYS A 177 17.68 1.05 11.63
C LYS A 177 19.15 1.07 11.23
N THR A 178 19.54 0.26 10.25
CA THR A 178 20.95 0.11 9.83
C THR A 178 21.13 0.42 8.35
N THR A 179 22.28 0.97 7.99
CA THR A 179 22.64 1.25 6.59
C THR A 179 22.58 0.00 5.71
N LYS A 180 22.93 -1.18 6.26
CA LYS A 180 22.82 -2.46 5.56
C LYS A 180 21.37 -2.79 5.20
N SER A 181 20.45 -2.71 6.16
CA SER A 181 19.02 -2.95 5.92
C SER A 181 18.43 -1.95 4.93
N PHE A 182 18.82 -0.68 5.03
CA PHE A 182 18.42 0.38 4.09
C PHE A 182 18.88 0.08 2.66
N ASN A 183 20.19 -0.15 2.45
CA ASN A 183 20.73 -0.41 1.11
C ASN A 183 20.14 -1.68 0.48
N THR A 184 19.92 -2.73 1.28
CA THR A 184 19.29 -3.96 0.82
C THR A 184 17.87 -3.69 0.31
N ALA A 185 17.07 -2.93 1.06
CA ALA A 185 15.71 -2.59 0.68
C ALA A 185 15.67 -1.72 -0.59
N ILE A 186 16.54 -0.71 -0.71
CA ILE A 186 16.63 0.13 -1.91
C ILE A 186 16.98 -0.70 -3.14
N ASN A 187 18.01 -1.55 -3.05
CA ASN A 187 18.43 -2.38 -4.18
C ASN A 187 17.34 -3.37 -4.58
N THR A 188 16.61 -3.92 -3.62
CA THR A 188 15.49 -4.84 -3.86
C THR A 188 14.35 -4.13 -4.60
N LEU A 189 13.97 -2.94 -4.18
CA LEU A 189 12.95 -2.13 -4.87
C LEU A 189 13.39 -1.77 -6.30
N LYS A 190 14.63 -1.31 -6.48
CA LYS A 190 15.18 -0.99 -7.81
C LYS A 190 15.21 -2.22 -8.71
N SER A 191 15.57 -3.38 -8.18
CA SER A 191 15.54 -4.66 -8.92
C SER A 191 14.11 -5.11 -9.28
N ALA A 192 13.11 -4.72 -8.48
CA ALA A 192 11.69 -4.89 -8.78
C ALA A 192 11.14 -3.81 -9.75
N GLY A 193 11.99 -2.92 -10.25
CA GLY A 193 11.65 -1.85 -11.18
C GLY A 193 10.97 -0.64 -10.53
N PHE A 194 11.16 -0.42 -9.22
CA PHE A 194 10.81 0.84 -8.59
C PHE A 194 11.93 1.86 -8.77
N GLU A 195 11.57 3.12 -9.03
CA GLU A 195 12.52 4.19 -9.22
C GLU A 195 12.45 5.18 -8.06
N GLU A 196 13.61 5.51 -7.50
CA GLU A 196 13.74 6.49 -6.43
C GLU A 196 13.49 7.90 -7.00
N GLY A 197 12.69 8.71 -6.31
CA GLY A 197 12.25 10.01 -6.80
C GLY A 197 10.90 9.95 -7.52
N ILE A 198 10.59 8.85 -8.21
CA ILE A 198 9.30 8.65 -8.90
C ILE A 198 8.34 7.80 -8.07
N HIS A 199 8.72 6.56 -7.75
CA HIS A 199 7.85 5.61 -7.07
C HIS A 199 7.99 5.65 -5.55
N PHE A 200 9.17 6.02 -5.04
CA PHE A 200 9.43 6.14 -3.61
C PHE A 200 10.45 7.23 -3.30
N THR A 201 10.47 7.72 -2.06
CA THR A 201 11.55 8.54 -1.49
C THR A 201 12.28 7.77 -0.42
N ALA A 202 13.56 8.07 -0.23
CA ALA A 202 14.37 7.40 0.77
C ALA A 202 15.30 8.37 1.48
N LYS A 203 15.53 8.12 2.77
CA LYS A 203 16.53 8.79 3.58
C LYS A 203 17.32 7.78 4.37
N ARG A 204 18.65 7.83 4.23
CA ARG A 204 19.58 6.92 4.90
C ARG A 204 19.55 7.11 6.43
N PRO A 205 19.75 6.04 7.23
CA PRO A 205 20.03 6.17 8.65
C PRO A 205 21.36 6.87 8.90
N GLU A 206 21.38 7.94 9.69
CA GLU A 206 22.57 8.76 9.97
C GLU A 206 22.54 9.28 11.42
N GLY A 207 23.70 9.37 12.07
CA GLY A 207 23.84 9.93 13.42
C GLY A 207 22.96 9.25 14.48
N GLY A 208 22.79 7.93 14.39
CA GLY A 208 21.90 7.16 15.28
C GLY A 208 20.40 7.32 15.00
N LYS A 209 20.01 8.14 14.03
CA LYS A 209 18.61 8.30 13.61
C LYS A 209 18.22 7.20 12.61
N ARG A 210 16.98 6.73 12.70
CA ARG A 210 16.43 5.76 11.74
C ARG A 210 16.33 6.40 10.35
N GLY A 211 16.58 5.58 9.32
CA GLY A 211 16.26 5.94 7.94
C GLY A 211 14.78 5.71 7.66
N TYR A 212 14.35 6.07 6.46
CA TYR A 212 13.04 5.72 5.94
C TYR A 212 13.09 5.44 4.45
N ILE A 213 12.15 4.63 3.98
CA ILE A 213 11.78 4.45 2.58
C ILE A 213 10.27 4.63 2.55
N ARG A 214 9.76 5.58 1.78
CA ARG A 214 8.32 5.89 1.71
C ARG A 214 7.85 5.77 0.27
N LEU A 215 6.79 5.01 0.04
CA LEU A 215 6.14 4.95 -1.26
C LEU A 215 5.52 6.32 -1.56
N LYS A 216 5.73 6.85 -2.77
CA LYS A 216 5.08 8.09 -3.20
C LYS A 216 3.69 7.74 -3.70
N VAL A 217 2.65 8.14 -2.97
CA VAL A 217 1.27 7.92 -3.40
C VAL A 217 0.82 9.11 -4.27
N PRO A 218 0.26 8.88 -5.48
CA PRO A 218 -0.19 7.59 -6.00
C PRO A 218 0.84 6.83 -6.86
N ALA A 219 1.94 7.45 -7.29
CA ALA A 219 2.88 6.88 -8.28
C ALA A 219 3.41 5.47 -7.95
N GLY A 220 3.78 5.20 -6.70
CA GLY A 220 4.23 3.88 -6.29
C GLY A 220 3.10 2.84 -6.22
N LEU A 221 1.84 3.25 -6.02
CA LEU A 221 0.68 2.36 -6.17
C LEU A 221 0.41 2.03 -7.64
N TRP A 222 0.59 3.01 -8.54
CA TRP A 222 0.51 2.76 -9.98
C TRP A 222 1.55 1.76 -10.43
N ARG A 223 2.76 1.80 -9.85
CA ARG A 223 3.80 0.83 -10.20
C ARG A 223 3.44 -0.58 -9.72
N LEU A 224 2.81 -0.71 -8.54
CA LEU A 224 2.27 -1.99 -8.10
C LEU A 224 1.19 -2.51 -9.05
N GLU A 225 0.28 -1.65 -9.52
CA GLU A 225 -0.78 -2.03 -10.45
C GLU A 225 -0.22 -2.44 -11.82
N GLU A 226 0.78 -1.72 -12.33
CA GLU A 226 1.49 -2.10 -13.55
C GLU A 226 2.14 -3.48 -13.43
N LEU A 227 2.85 -3.73 -12.33
CA LEU A 227 3.48 -5.04 -12.05
C LEU A 227 2.43 -6.15 -11.89
N ARG A 228 1.30 -5.88 -11.23
CA ARG A 228 0.17 -6.82 -11.14
C ARG A 228 -0.33 -7.21 -12.52
N ARG A 229 -0.52 -6.24 -13.42
CA ARG A 229 -0.94 -6.48 -14.81
C ARG A 229 0.10 -7.22 -15.65
N GLN A 230 1.38 -7.08 -15.30
CA GLN A 230 2.47 -7.87 -15.88
C GLN A 230 2.55 -9.30 -15.31
N GLY A 231 1.65 -9.69 -14.41
CA GLY A 231 1.60 -11.03 -13.82
C GLY A 231 2.54 -11.22 -12.62
N VAL A 232 3.01 -10.14 -12.00
CA VAL A 232 3.89 -10.23 -10.83
C VAL A 232 3.07 -10.58 -9.57
N GLU A 233 3.14 -11.84 -9.17
CA GLU A 233 2.31 -12.42 -8.10
C GLU A 233 2.41 -11.67 -6.75
N TRP A 234 3.61 -11.25 -6.35
CA TRP A 234 3.77 -10.53 -5.08
C TRP A 234 3.13 -9.14 -5.14
N ALA A 235 3.03 -8.51 -6.31
CA ALA A 235 2.37 -7.21 -6.47
C ALA A 235 0.85 -7.34 -6.36
N ASP A 236 0.28 -8.42 -6.92
CA ASP A 236 -1.13 -8.78 -6.75
C ASP A 236 -1.47 -9.00 -5.27
N LYS A 237 -0.67 -9.81 -4.57
CA LYS A 237 -0.82 -10.04 -3.12
C LYS A 237 -0.70 -8.75 -2.30
N ALA A 238 0.21 -7.85 -2.66
CA ALA A 238 0.38 -6.57 -1.98
C ALA A 238 -0.86 -5.68 -2.13
N LEU A 239 -1.44 -5.61 -3.34
CA LEU A 239 -2.65 -4.82 -3.61
C LEU A 239 -3.89 -5.42 -2.97
N GLN A 240 -4.11 -6.73 -3.07
CA GLN A 240 -5.21 -7.40 -2.37
C GLN A 240 -5.15 -7.14 -0.87
N ARG A 241 -3.96 -7.27 -0.27
CA ARG A 241 -3.78 -6.99 1.15
C ARG A 241 -4.04 -5.51 1.49
N LEU A 242 -3.63 -4.59 0.62
CA LEU A 242 -3.90 -3.16 0.81
C LEU A 242 -5.41 -2.86 0.75
N GLU A 243 -6.14 -3.50 -0.16
CA GLU A 243 -7.59 -3.39 -0.32
C GLU A 243 -8.34 -3.95 0.90
N GLU A 244 -7.92 -5.10 1.44
CA GLU A 244 -8.45 -5.66 2.70
C GLU A 244 -8.33 -4.66 3.85
N ILE A 245 -7.14 -4.08 4.02
CA ILE A 245 -6.87 -3.09 5.07
C ILE A 245 -7.73 -1.84 4.84
N ALA A 246 -7.82 -1.36 3.59
CA ALA A 246 -8.61 -0.19 3.22
C ALA A 246 -10.10 -0.37 3.51
N LYS A 247 -10.66 -1.53 3.17
CA LYS A 247 -12.06 -1.89 3.43
C LYS A 247 -12.36 -1.87 4.92
N ALA A 248 -11.52 -2.51 5.71
CA ALA A 248 -11.77 -2.63 7.14
C ALA A 248 -11.53 -1.33 7.92
N LYS A 249 -10.69 -0.43 7.40
CA LYS A 249 -10.39 0.87 8.02
C LYS A 249 -11.17 2.04 7.40
N GLY A 250 -12.07 1.78 6.44
CA GLY A 250 -12.93 2.80 5.86
C GLY A 250 -12.17 3.82 4.99
N PHE A 251 -11.19 3.38 4.22
CA PHE A 251 -10.50 4.22 3.23
C PHE A 251 -10.48 3.62 1.82
N SER A 252 -11.39 2.70 1.50
CA SER A 252 -11.52 2.13 0.15
C SER A 252 -11.66 3.18 -0.94
N ASP A 253 -12.52 4.19 -0.75
CA ASP A 253 -12.74 5.24 -1.76
C ASP A 253 -11.46 6.04 -2.04
N LEU A 254 -10.66 6.29 -1.00
CA LEU A 254 -9.38 6.96 -1.14
C LEU A 254 -8.38 6.10 -1.92
N LEU A 255 -8.29 4.81 -1.60
CA LEU A 255 -7.44 3.87 -2.33
C LEU A 255 -7.87 3.74 -3.79
N GLU A 256 -9.18 3.64 -4.05
CA GLU A 256 -9.75 3.57 -5.39
C GLU A 256 -9.37 4.79 -6.22
N ASN A 257 -9.53 6.00 -5.65
CA ASN A 257 -9.14 7.24 -6.30
C ASN A 257 -7.65 7.28 -6.68
N TYR A 258 -6.78 6.69 -5.86
CA TYR A 258 -5.37 6.56 -6.19
C TYR A 258 -5.11 5.53 -7.29
N LEU A 259 -5.77 4.37 -7.27
CA LEU A 259 -5.51 3.28 -8.21
C LEU A 259 -6.19 3.45 -9.56
N LYS A 260 -7.33 4.14 -9.61
CA LYS A 260 -8.18 4.26 -10.80
C LYS A 260 -7.41 4.64 -12.07
N PRO A 261 -6.53 5.68 -12.08
CA PRO A 261 -5.77 6.00 -13.29
C PRO A 261 -4.91 4.85 -13.81
N ALA A 262 -4.28 4.07 -12.94
CA ALA A 262 -3.44 2.94 -13.34
C ALA A 262 -4.26 1.70 -13.75
N ARG A 263 -5.41 1.48 -13.11
CA ARG A 263 -6.33 0.39 -13.48
C ARG A 263 -6.98 0.63 -14.84
N GLU A 264 -7.32 1.88 -15.13
CA GLU A 264 -7.90 2.28 -16.41
C GLU A 264 -6.85 2.43 -17.51
N ALA A 265 -5.56 2.54 -17.15
CA ALA A 265 -4.49 2.81 -18.11
C ALA A 265 -4.50 1.80 -19.27
N GLU A 266 -4.47 2.30 -20.51
CA GLU A 266 -4.38 1.46 -21.72
C GLU A 266 -5.44 0.33 -21.78
N THR A 267 -6.65 0.57 -21.26
CA THR A 267 -7.78 -0.37 -21.34
C THR A 267 -8.65 -0.17 -22.58
N ILE A 268 -8.55 0.99 -23.22
CA ILE A 268 -9.30 1.35 -24.42
C ILE A 268 -8.38 1.27 -25.64
N ASN A 269 -8.71 0.36 -26.54
CA ASN A 269 -8.14 0.35 -27.88
C ASN A 269 -8.76 1.49 -28.71
N LEU A 270 -7.91 2.29 -29.34
CA LEU A 270 -8.31 3.49 -30.08
C LEU A 270 -8.91 3.22 -31.46
N LYS A 271 -8.91 1.98 -31.97
CA LYS A 271 -9.33 1.68 -33.33
C LYS A 271 -10.76 2.19 -33.61
N ASP A 272 -10.83 3.19 -34.47
CA ASP A 272 -12.02 3.77 -35.09
C ASP A 272 -13.14 4.21 -34.13
N ILE A 273 -12.75 4.86 -33.01
CA ILE A 273 -13.72 5.50 -32.12
C ILE A 273 -14.48 6.57 -32.92
N THR A 274 -15.77 6.30 -33.17
CA THR A 274 -16.65 7.22 -33.89
C THR A 274 -17.39 8.09 -32.90
N VAL A 275 -17.35 9.41 -33.12
CA VAL A 275 -18.00 10.42 -32.27
C VAL A 275 -18.83 11.34 -33.14
N GLU A 276 -20.00 11.72 -32.66
CA GLU A 276 -20.96 12.53 -33.41
C GLU A 276 -21.54 13.64 -32.54
N ASP A 277 -21.68 14.82 -33.12
CA ASP A 277 -22.48 15.93 -32.60
C ASP A 277 -23.60 16.22 -33.61
N VAL A 278 -24.78 15.67 -33.32
CA VAL A 278 -25.97 15.81 -34.18
C VAL A 278 -26.39 17.28 -34.32
N LYS A 279 -26.20 18.10 -33.28
CA LYS A 279 -26.61 19.51 -33.33
C LYS A 279 -25.73 20.32 -34.28
N LYS A 280 -24.44 19.99 -34.32
CA LYS A 280 -23.46 20.66 -35.19
C LYS A 280 -23.29 19.96 -36.54
N GLY A 281 -23.90 18.78 -36.72
CA GLY A 281 -23.77 17.97 -37.93
C GLY A 281 -22.37 17.42 -38.16
N ILE A 282 -21.60 17.18 -37.09
CA ILE A 282 -20.20 16.76 -37.18
C ILE A 282 -20.10 15.30 -36.78
N ARG A 283 -19.48 14.48 -37.63
CA ARG A 283 -19.12 13.10 -37.33
C ARG A 283 -17.62 12.92 -37.55
N ALA A 284 -16.90 12.52 -36.50
CA ALA A 284 -15.46 12.30 -36.53
C ALA A 284 -15.11 10.86 -36.16
N ILE A 285 -14.09 10.31 -36.80
CA ILE A 285 -13.50 9.01 -36.46
C ILE A 285 -12.10 9.28 -35.94
N ILE A 286 -11.83 8.95 -34.67
CA ILE A 286 -10.49 9.07 -34.09
C ILE A 286 -9.66 7.89 -34.59
N ARG A 287 -8.64 8.19 -35.40
CA ARG A 287 -7.78 7.18 -36.03
C ARG A 287 -6.62 6.79 -35.12
N SER A 288 -5.99 7.78 -34.47
CA SER A 288 -4.90 7.50 -33.54
C SER A 288 -4.69 8.63 -32.52
N VAL A 289 -4.13 8.24 -31.37
CA VAL A 289 -3.58 9.16 -30.38
C VAL A 289 -2.19 8.63 -30.02
N ARG A 290 -1.17 9.49 -30.15
CA ARG A 290 0.21 9.14 -29.81
C ARG A 290 0.86 10.22 -28.96
N VAL A 291 1.90 9.83 -28.23
CA VAL A 291 2.72 10.73 -27.43
C VAL A 291 4.10 10.86 -28.08
N GLU A 292 4.43 12.09 -28.43
CA GLU A 292 5.77 12.54 -28.83
C GLU A 292 6.40 13.32 -27.65
N TRP A 293 7.71 13.50 -27.66
CA TRP A 293 8.43 14.18 -26.59
C TRP A 293 9.11 15.45 -27.10
N GLU A 294 8.88 16.56 -26.39
CA GLU A 294 9.51 17.84 -26.69
C GLU A 294 10.05 18.43 -25.39
N ASN A 295 11.37 18.56 -25.25
CA ASN A 295 12.01 19.10 -24.04
C ASN A 295 11.50 18.43 -22.74
N ASN A 296 11.44 17.09 -22.74
CA ASN A 296 10.93 16.27 -21.63
C ASN A 296 9.45 16.51 -21.27
N ARG A 297 8.68 17.08 -22.20
CA ARG A 297 7.23 17.27 -22.09
C ARG A 297 6.50 16.39 -23.09
N PRO A 298 5.40 15.72 -22.70
CA PRO A 298 4.64 14.91 -23.61
C PRO A 298 3.77 15.81 -24.49
N ARG A 299 3.98 15.70 -25.79
CA ARG A 299 3.13 16.24 -26.86
C ARG A 299 2.16 15.15 -27.27
N VAL A 300 0.88 15.33 -26.98
CA VAL A 300 -0.17 14.44 -27.48
C VAL A 300 -0.52 14.88 -28.90
N VAL A 301 -0.43 13.95 -29.84
CA VAL A 301 -0.84 14.13 -31.24
C VAL A 301 -2.06 13.27 -31.49
N VAL A 302 -3.11 13.89 -32.00
CA VAL A 302 -4.39 13.26 -32.29
C VAL A 302 -4.62 13.33 -33.80
N GLU A 303 -4.94 12.18 -34.39
CA GLU A 303 -5.34 12.03 -35.78
C GLU A 303 -6.80 11.60 -35.83
N TYR A 304 -7.60 12.30 -36.63
CA TYR A 304 -9.03 12.07 -36.75
C TYR A 304 -9.48 12.31 -38.19
N GLU A 305 -10.61 11.73 -38.57
CA GLU A 305 -11.18 11.86 -39.91
C GLU A 305 -12.59 12.42 -39.85
N ILE A 306 -12.89 13.38 -40.72
CA ILE A 306 -14.23 13.94 -40.92
C ILE A 306 -14.47 13.99 -42.41
N ASN A 307 -15.61 13.46 -42.88
CA ASN A 307 -15.99 13.46 -44.29
C ASN A 307 -14.91 12.90 -45.25
N GLY A 308 -14.13 11.92 -44.78
CA GLY A 308 -13.02 11.31 -45.56
C GLY A 308 -11.70 12.08 -45.50
N GLU A 309 -11.66 13.26 -44.87
CA GLU A 309 -10.44 14.04 -44.70
C GLU A 309 -9.74 13.75 -43.37
N VAL A 310 -8.50 13.28 -43.46
CA VAL A 310 -7.64 13.04 -42.29
C VAL A 310 -7.05 14.34 -41.80
N ASN A 311 -7.35 14.67 -40.55
CA ASN A 311 -6.94 15.86 -39.86
C ASN A 311 -6.07 15.51 -38.65
N THR A 312 -5.12 16.37 -38.32
CA THR A 312 -4.27 16.20 -37.14
C THR A 312 -4.19 17.47 -36.31
N PHE A 313 -4.04 17.30 -35.00
CA PHE A 313 -3.71 18.39 -34.10
C PHE A 313 -2.91 17.86 -32.90
N SER A 314 -2.27 18.78 -32.19
CA SER A 314 -1.44 18.41 -31.05
C SER A 314 -1.50 19.44 -29.94
N PHE A 315 -1.18 19.02 -28.73
CA PHE A 315 -1.01 19.88 -27.57
C PHE A 315 0.08 19.31 -26.64
N ILE A 316 0.79 20.20 -25.96
CA ILE A 316 1.95 19.85 -25.14
C ILE A 316 1.60 20.08 -23.68
N TRP A 317 1.82 19.08 -22.85
CA TRP A 317 1.66 19.21 -21.41
C TRP A 317 2.90 19.82 -20.78
N GLY A 318 2.70 20.73 -19.83
CA GLY A 318 3.79 21.33 -19.07
C GLY A 318 3.40 21.56 -17.63
N VAL A 319 4.42 21.76 -16.81
CA VAL A 319 4.27 22.28 -15.45
C VAL A 319 4.37 23.79 -15.52
N ILE A 320 3.36 24.48 -14.99
CA ILE A 320 3.38 25.93 -14.84
C ILE A 320 3.71 26.31 -13.39
N THR A 321 3.89 27.61 -13.13
CA THR A 321 4.11 28.17 -11.80
C THR A 321 3.12 27.60 -10.77
N GLY A 322 3.65 27.11 -9.65
CA GLY A 322 2.86 26.46 -8.60
C GLY A 322 2.58 24.97 -8.83
N GLY A 323 3.34 24.29 -9.70
CA GLY A 323 3.30 22.83 -9.88
C GLY A 323 2.06 22.31 -10.62
N ARG A 324 1.27 23.19 -11.25
CA ARG A 324 0.05 22.80 -11.95
C ARG A 324 0.38 22.26 -13.33
N ILE A 325 -0.24 21.14 -13.69
CA ILE A 325 -0.11 20.54 -15.03
C ILE A 325 -1.18 21.13 -15.96
N ARG A 326 -0.73 21.64 -17.11
CA ARG A 326 -1.60 22.24 -18.13
C ARG A 326 -1.13 21.95 -19.54
N ALA A 327 -2.07 21.95 -20.47
CA ALA A 327 -1.80 22.04 -21.90
C ALA A 327 -2.71 23.09 -22.52
N SER A 328 -2.21 23.81 -23.51
CA SER A 328 -3.03 24.74 -24.30
C SER A 328 -3.33 24.13 -25.66
N VAL A 329 -4.58 24.18 -26.08
CA VAL A 329 -5.03 23.67 -27.38
C VAL A 329 -5.97 24.66 -28.04
N LYS A 330 -5.81 24.87 -29.35
CA LYS A 330 -6.69 25.72 -30.14
C LYS A 330 -7.84 24.90 -30.71
N LEU A 331 -9.05 25.14 -30.21
CA LEU A 331 -10.27 24.42 -30.58
C LEU A 331 -11.08 25.14 -31.67
N ASN A 332 -11.55 24.35 -32.63
CA ASN A 332 -12.73 24.57 -33.46
C ASN A 332 -13.79 23.52 -33.05
N ASP A 333 -14.96 23.48 -33.71
CA ASP A 333 -16.02 22.53 -33.34
C ASP A 333 -15.57 21.07 -33.42
N GLU A 334 -14.81 20.72 -34.46
CA GLU A 334 -14.29 19.37 -34.68
C GLU A 334 -13.35 18.92 -33.56
N ARG A 335 -12.34 19.75 -33.25
CA ARG A 335 -11.36 19.45 -32.20
C ARG A 335 -12.02 19.44 -30.82
N ALA A 336 -13.01 20.30 -30.60
CA ALA A 336 -13.78 20.32 -29.36
C ALA A 336 -14.55 19.00 -29.16
N LEU A 337 -15.20 18.50 -30.22
CA LEU A 337 -15.86 17.18 -30.23
C LEU A 337 -14.86 16.06 -29.94
N VAL A 338 -13.73 16.03 -30.64
CA VAL A 338 -12.69 15.00 -30.46
C VAL A 338 -12.10 15.04 -29.05
N ILE A 339 -11.78 16.22 -28.52
CA ILE A 339 -11.23 16.33 -27.16
C ILE A 339 -12.26 15.93 -26.12
N ALA A 340 -13.52 16.37 -26.24
CA ALA A 340 -14.57 15.96 -25.33
C ALA A 340 -14.76 14.44 -25.30
N ALA A 341 -14.72 13.79 -26.46
CA ALA A 341 -14.76 12.33 -26.52
C ALA A 341 -13.53 11.68 -25.85
N LEU A 342 -12.34 12.24 -26.09
CA LEU A 342 -11.11 11.71 -25.51
C LEU A 342 -11.11 11.83 -23.98
N THR A 343 -11.54 12.98 -23.44
CA THR A 343 -11.46 13.30 -22.02
C THR A 343 -12.73 12.98 -21.24
N GLY A 344 -13.86 12.76 -21.90
CA GLY A 344 -15.18 12.68 -21.28
C GLY A 344 -15.72 14.02 -20.77
N ASP A 345 -15.06 15.14 -21.08
CA ASP A 345 -15.50 16.49 -20.67
C ASP A 345 -16.37 17.11 -21.76
N GLU A 346 -17.69 16.88 -21.64
CA GLU A 346 -18.71 17.43 -22.55
C GLU A 346 -18.73 18.97 -22.57
N ILE A 347 -18.26 19.64 -21.51
CA ILE A 347 -18.19 21.11 -21.46
C ILE A 347 -17.19 21.63 -22.50
N VAL A 348 -16.19 20.83 -22.89
CA VAL A 348 -15.23 21.20 -23.93
C VAL A 348 -15.89 21.35 -25.30
N LYS A 349 -17.00 20.65 -25.59
CA LYS A 349 -17.69 20.72 -26.90
C LYS A 349 -18.18 22.12 -27.24
N GLU A 350 -18.49 22.93 -26.24
CA GLU A 350 -19.01 24.29 -26.41
C GLU A 350 -17.91 25.36 -26.46
N LYS A 351 -16.64 24.99 -26.24
CA LYS A 351 -15.54 25.94 -26.23
C LYS A 351 -14.93 26.13 -27.61
N ARG A 352 -14.47 27.35 -27.89
CA ARG A 352 -13.71 27.71 -29.10
C ARG A 352 -12.47 28.52 -28.76
N GLY A 353 -11.51 28.54 -29.68
CA GLY A 353 -10.27 29.30 -29.50
C GLY A 353 -9.29 28.58 -28.56
N ASN A 354 -8.47 29.33 -27.84
CA ASN A 354 -7.45 28.74 -26.96
C ASN A 354 -8.09 28.26 -25.66
N VAL A 355 -8.04 26.96 -25.43
CA VAL A 355 -8.55 26.30 -24.22
C VAL A 355 -7.41 25.69 -23.44
N VAL A 356 -7.50 25.80 -22.11
CA VAL A 356 -6.57 25.20 -21.17
C VAL A 356 -7.12 23.86 -20.70
N LEU A 357 -6.39 22.80 -20.97
CA LEU A 357 -6.60 21.47 -20.39
C LEU A 357 -5.89 21.37 -19.05
N THR A 358 -6.47 20.59 -18.14
CA THR A 358 -6.01 20.42 -16.75
C THR A 358 -5.53 19.00 -16.49
N THR A 359 -4.99 18.75 -15.30
CA THR A 359 -4.64 17.41 -14.81
C THR A 359 -5.72 16.36 -15.05
N ASN A 360 -7.00 16.69 -14.81
CA ASN A 360 -8.10 15.72 -15.01
C ASN A 360 -8.19 15.28 -16.47
N HIS A 361 -7.96 16.20 -17.41
CA HIS A 361 -7.94 15.87 -18.84
C HIS A 361 -6.74 14.98 -19.18
N LEU A 362 -5.56 15.23 -18.58
CA LEU A 362 -4.40 14.34 -18.76
C LEU A 362 -4.70 12.94 -18.25
N LEU A 363 -5.24 12.83 -17.03
CA LEU A 363 -5.57 11.55 -16.42
C LEU A 363 -6.67 10.82 -17.21
N ALA A 364 -7.60 11.53 -17.84
CA ALA A 364 -8.61 10.90 -18.71
C ALA A 364 -8.01 10.29 -19.99
N LEU A 365 -6.89 10.82 -20.48
CA LEU A 365 -6.19 10.25 -21.65
C LEU A 365 -5.45 8.96 -21.33
N VAL A 366 -5.22 8.64 -20.06
CA VAL A 366 -4.38 7.48 -19.70
C VAL A 366 -5.02 6.16 -20.12
N LYS A 367 -6.34 6.14 -20.30
CA LYS A 367 -7.08 4.93 -20.67
C LYS A 367 -6.78 4.40 -22.07
N TYR A 368 -6.17 5.21 -22.93
CA TYR A 368 -5.92 4.84 -24.32
C TYR A 368 -4.60 4.08 -24.49
N GLU A 369 -4.68 2.98 -25.22
CA GLU A 369 -3.56 2.08 -25.50
C GLU A 369 -2.36 2.82 -26.11
N GLY A 370 -1.14 2.48 -25.66
CA GLY A 370 0.12 3.00 -26.20
C GLY A 370 0.55 4.39 -25.68
N ILE A 371 -0.33 5.10 -24.98
CA ILE A 371 -0.02 6.41 -24.36
C ILE A 371 -0.20 6.45 -22.85
N GLY A 372 -0.97 5.51 -22.29
CA GLY A 372 -1.45 5.58 -20.91
C GLY A 372 -0.36 5.63 -19.87
N TRP A 373 0.51 4.62 -19.87
CA TRP A 373 1.61 4.54 -18.91
C TRP A 373 2.61 5.67 -19.10
N LYS A 374 2.85 6.10 -20.35
CA LYS A 374 3.76 7.22 -20.65
C LYS A 374 3.30 8.52 -19.98
N LEU A 375 2.00 8.82 -20.07
CA LEU A 375 1.42 10.00 -19.45
C LEU A 375 1.40 9.90 -17.91
N LEU A 376 1.11 8.73 -17.35
CA LEU A 376 1.17 8.50 -15.90
C LEU A 376 2.58 8.67 -15.34
N TRP A 377 3.60 8.12 -16.01
CA TRP A 377 4.99 8.23 -15.55
C TRP A 377 5.55 9.64 -15.69
N TRP A 378 5.17 10.36 -16.74
CA TRP A 378 5.49 11.79 -16.82
C TRP A 378 4.82 12.58 -15.70
N TYR A 379 3.52 12.37 -15.46
CA TYR A 379 2.79 13.01 -14.36
C TYR A 379 3.46 12.75 -13.01
N ALA A 380 3.83 11.49 -12.74
CA ALA A 380 4.48 11.08 -11.50
C ALA A 380 5.86 11.73 -11.30
N SER A 381 6.65 11.86 -12.38
CA SER A 381 7.99 12.44 -12.29
C SER A 381 7.97 13.94 -12.00
N VAL A 382 6.95 14.67 -12.49
CA VAL A 382 6.86 16.13 -12.33
C VAL A 382 6.10 16.60 -11.09
N ILE A 383 5.23 15.79 -10.51
CA ILE A 383 4.55 16.10 -9.23
C ILE A 383 5.38 15.63 -8.03
N GLY A 384 6.32 14.72 -8.30
CA GLY A 384 7.28 14.25 -7.33
C GLY A 384 8.52 15.13 -7.14
N ALA A 385 8.81 16.04 -8.07
CA ALA A 385 9.90 17.01 -8.02
C ALA A 385 9.45 18.28 -7.30
#